data_AF-A0A7J7DX45-F1
#
_entry.id   AF-A0A7J7DX45-F1
#
_cell.length_a   1.000
_cell.length_b   1.000
_cell.length_c   1.000
_cell.angle_alpha   90.00
_cell.angle_beta   90.00
_cell.angle_gamma   90.00
#
_symmetry.space_group_name_H-M   'P 1'
#
loop_
_entity.id
_entity.type
_entity.pdbx_description
1 polymer ?
#
loop_
_entity_poly.entity_id
_entity_poly.type
_entity_poly.pdbx_seq_one_letter_code
_entity_poly.pdbx_strand_id
1 'polypeptide(L)'
;MAFTLKAVKVPPNSASLEEARIRMFDFFKSACRSIPSVMEIYNLHDVVTPSQLRSSIASQIRRNSNVTNPKVIDMLLFKGLEELNNITEHAKQRHHIIGQYVLGRQDLVQDLDTKDEKSSGFLRKFYESNYF
;
A
#
# COMPACT_ATOMS: atom_id res chain seq x y z
N MET A 1 -20.04 -7.96 14.34
CA MET A 1 -20.92 -7.02 13.62
C MET A 1 -20.30 -6.76 12.25
N ALA A 2 -20.84 -7.39 11.21
CA ALA A 2 -20.36 -7.25 9.84
C ALA A 2 -20.93 -5.96 9.22
N PHE A 3 -20.15 -4.89 9.24
CA PHE A 3 -20.52 -3.62 8.62
C PHE A 3 -20.28 -3.68 7.11
N THR A 4 -21.34 -3.99 6.38
CA THR A 4 -21.81 -3.27 5.18
C THR A 4 -20.75 -2.48 4.37
N LEU A 5 -20.03 -3.16 3.47
CA LEU A 5 -19.68 -2.56 2.17
C LEU A 5 -20.61 -3.14 1.10
N LYS A 6 -21.91 -2.82 1.23
CA LYS A 6 -22.89 -3.11 0.17
C LYS A 6 -22.52 -2.27 -1.05
N ALA A 7 -22.03 -2.97 -2.07
CA ALA A 7 -21.63 -2.49 -3.39
C ALA A 7 -20.41 -1.55 -3.38
N VAL A 8 -19.31 -2.03 -3.96
CA VAL A 8 -18.33 -1.18 -4.62
C VAL A 8 -19.07 -0.45 -5.74
N LYS A 9 -19.81 0.61 -5.41
CA LYS A 9 -20.39 1.50 -6.41
C LYS A 9 -19.21 2.20 -7.07
N VAL A 10 -19.12 2.10 -8.40
CA VAL A 10 -18.20 2.91 -9.19
C VAL A 10 -18.44 4.37 -8.79
N PRO A 11 -17.47 5.03 -8.12
CA PRO A 11 -17.63 6.42 -7.76
C PRO A 11 -17.82 7.22 -9.05
N PRO A 12 -18.73 8.21 -9.11
CA PRO A 12 -18.85 9.07 -10.28
C PRO A 12 -17.50 9.75 -10.51
N ASN A 13 -16.98 9.75 -11.74
CA ASN A 13 -15.67 10.37 -12.04
C ASN A 13 -15.63 11.80 -11.47
N SER A 14 -14.57 12.10 -10.71
CA SER A 14 -14.34 13.40 -10.10
C SER A 14 -14.24 14.46 -11.20
N ALA A 15 -15.02 15.53 -11.06
CA ALA A 15 -15.04 16.61 -12.03
C ALA A 15 -13.81 17.54 -11.89
N SER A 16 -13.20 17.55 -10.71
CA SER A 16 -12.05 18.40 -10.37
C SER A 16 -11.00 17.65 -9.54
N LEU A 17 -9.79 18.21 -9.47
CA LEU A 17 -8.73 17.67 -8.62
C LEU A 17 -9.04 17.78 -7.13
N GLU A 18 -9.77 18.82 -6.72
CA GLU A 18 -10.13 18.99 -5.31
C GLU A 18 -11.15 17.94 -4.86
N GLU A 19 -12.11 17.58 -5.71
CA GLU A 19 -13.02 16.49 -5.41
C GLU A 19 -12.29 15.15 -5.26
N ALA A 20 -11.36 14.86 -6.18
CA ALA A 20 -10.52 13.66 -6.12
C ALA A 20 -9.65 13.63 -4.84
N ARG A 21 -9.13 14.80 -4.42
CA ARG A 21 -8.35 14.95 -3.19
C ARG A 21 -9.19 14.67 -1.93
N ILE A 22 -10.41 15.20 -1.86
CA ILE A 22 -11.34 14.95 -0.74
C ILE A 22 -11.62 13.45 -0.61
N ARG A 23 -11.96 12.79 -1.73
CA ARG A 23 -12.21 11.34 -1.76
C ARG A 23 -10.99 10.52 -1.37
N MET A 24 -9.80 10.96 -1.77
CA MET A 24 -8.55 10.33 -1.35
C MET A 24 -8.36 10.41 0.16
N PHE A 25 -8.65 11.55 0.78
CA PHE A 25 -8.59 11.67 2.24
C PHE A 25 -9.63 10.81 2.96
N ASP A 26 -10.85 10.70 2.41
CA ASP A 26 -11.88 9.84 2.99
C ASP A 26 -11.52 8.36 2.88
N PHE A 27 -10.95 7.93 1.75
CA PHE A 27 -10.33 6.61 1.61
C PHE A 27 -9.23 6.40 2.66
N PHE A 28 -8.30 7.35 2.81
CA PHE A 28 -7.21 7.23 3.78
C PHE A 28 -7.72 7.09 5.22
N LYS A 29 -8.73 7.86 5.60
CA LYS A 29 -9.39 7.74 6.92
C LYS A 29 -10.04 6.38 7.10
N SER A 30 -10.76 5.90 6.08
CA SER A 30 -11.42 4.59 6.10
C SER A 30 -10.40 3.46 6.28
N ALA A 31 -9.32 3.48 5.49
CA ALA A 31 -8.23 2.53 5.60
C ALA A 31 -7.54 2.60 6.97
N CYS A 32 -7.30 3.78 7.53
CA CYS A 32 -6.70 3.91 8.86
C CYS A 32 -7.61 3.36 9.98
N ARG A 33 -8.94 3.44 9.80
CA ARG A 33 -9.93 2.92 10.76
C ARG A 33 -10.08 1.41 10.70
N SER A 34 -9.79 0.77 9.56
CA SER A 34 -9.84 -0.69 9.44
C SER A 34 -8.58 -1.38 9.97
N ILE A 35 -7.45 -0.67 10.11
CA ILE A 35 -6.18 -1.25 10.58
C ILE A 35 -6.31 -2.08 11.86
N PRO A 36 -6.98 -1.63 12.94
CA PRO A 36 -7.12 -2.45 14.14
C PRO A 36 -7.76 -3.81 13.84
N SER A 37 -8.79 -3.86 12.99
CA SER A 37 -9.39 -5.13 12.57
C SER A 37 -8.43 -5.98 11.74
N VAL A 38 -7.69 -5.37 10.81
CA VAL A 38 -6.68 -6.07 9.99
C VAL A 38 -5.56 -6.66 10.86
N MET A 39 -5.14 -5.95 11.90
CA MET A 39 -4.14 -6.41 12.86
C MET A 39 -4.57 -7.70 13.56
N GLU A 40 -5.83 -7.76 14.02
CA GLU A 40 -6.39 -8.94 14.68
C GLU A 40 -6.59 -10.09 13.70
N ILE A 41 -7.22 -9.84 12.54
CA ILE A 41 -7.53 -10.86 11.52
C ILE A 41 -6.27 -11.61 11.09
N TYR A 42 -5.17 -10.87 10.88
CA TYR A 42 -3.94 -11.41 10.36
C TYR A 42 -2.87 -11.62 11.43
N ASN A 43 -3.18 -11.41 12.72
CA ASN A 43 -2.27 -11.53 13.87
C ASN A 43 -0.99 -10.70 13.77
N LEU A 44 -1.00 -9.51 13.16
CA LEU A 44 0.21 -8.79 12.72
C LEU A 44 1.04 -8.12 13.83
N HIS A 45 0.60 -8.19 15.09
CA HIS A 45 1.20 -7.49 16.24
C HIS A 45 2.65 -7.88 16.53
N ASP A 46 3.07 -9.07 16.07
CA ASP A 46 4.44 -9.58 16.21
C ASP A 46 5.42 -9.01 15.17
N VAL A 47 4.93 -8.50 14.05
CA VAL A 47 5.78 -8.03 12.93
C VAL A 47 5.73 -6.52 12.75
N VAL A 48 4.56 -5.89 12.97
CA VAL A 48 4.36 -4.48 12.64
C VAL A 48 3.47 -3.79 13.65
N THR A 49 3.72 -2.50 13.88
CA THR A 49 2.85 -1.66 14.70
C THR A 49 1.73 -1.04 13.84
N PRO A 50 0.56 -0.72 14.43
CA PRO A 50 -0.49 0.01 13.71
C PRO A 50 -0.02 1.35 13.14
N SER A 51 0.96 2.00 13.79
CA SER A 51 1.56 3.25 13.32
C SER A 51 2.37 3.06 12.03
N GLN A 52 3.16 2.00 11.95
CA GLN A 52 3.91 1.63 10.75
C GLN A 52 2.97 1.31 9.59
N LEU A 53 1.88 0.57 9.81
CA LEU A 53 0.89 0.32 8.75
C LEU A 53 0.21 1.60 8.24
N ARG A 54 -0.13 2.54 9.12
CA ARG A 54 -0.64 3.87 8.70
C ARG A 54 0.38 4.61 7.84
N SER A 55 1.65 4.54 8.23
CA SER A 55 2.75 5.15 7.48
C SER A 55 2.94 4.48 6.10
N SER A 56 2.83 3.16 6.02
CA SER A 56 2.86 2.40 4.76
C SER A 56 1.73 2.81 3.82
N ILE A 57 0.48 2.91 4.30
CA ILE A 57 -0.65 3.40 3.49
C ILE A 57 -0.38 4.81 2.99
N ALA A 58 0.08 5.71 3.87
CA ALA A 58 0.38 7.08 3.50
C ALA A 58 1.54 7.16 2.48
N SER A 59 2.53 6.29 2.58
CA SER A 59 3.61 6.15 1.59
C SER A 59 3.09 5.72 0.22
N GLN A 60 2.17 4.74 0.16
CA GLN A 60 1.55 4.31 -1.11
C GLN A 60 0.74 5.41 -1.77
N ILE A 61 0.02 6.22 -0.99
CA ILE A 61 -0.70 7.39 -1.53
C ILE A 61 0.29 8.43 -2.06
N ARG A 62 1.34 8.75 -1.30
CA ARG A 62 2.36 9.74 -1.70
C ARG A 62 3.17 9.31 -2.92
N ARG A 63 3.38 8.00 -3.15
CA ARG A 63 4.04 7.48 -4.36
C ARG A 63 3.38 7.94 -5.66
N ASN A 64 2.08 8.23 -5.62
CA ASN A 64 1.31 8.70 -6.77
C ASN A 64 0.99 10.20 -6.70
N SER A 65 1.71 10.99 -5.88
CA SER A 65 1.42 12.42 -5.68
C SER A 65 1.65 13.29 -6.91
N ASN A 66 2.42 12.79 -7.89
CA ASN A 66 2.70 13.44 -9.17
C ASN A 66 1.55 13.31 -10.18
N VAL A 67 0.52 12.52 -9.90
CA VAL A 67 -0.62 12.34 -10.81
C VAL A 67 -1.52 13.58 -10.76
N THR A 68 -1.68 14.25 -11.90
CA THR A 68 -2.48 15.47 -12.03
C THR A 68 -3.80 15.25 -12.76
N ASN A 69 -4.06 14.05 -13.28
CA ASN A 69 -5.32 13.73 -13.97
C ASN A 69 -6.33 13.17 -12.96
N PRO A 70 -7.47 13.84 -12.71
CA PRO A 70 -8.45 13.42 -11.70
C PRO A 70 -9.02 12.01 -11.97
N LYS A 71 -9.21 11.63 -13.24
CA LYS A 71 -9.71 10.30 -13.61
C LYS A 71 -8.71 9.19 -13.26
N VAL A 72 -7.41 9.48 -13.37
CA VAL A 72 -6.36 8.53 -12.98
C VAL A 72 -6.33 8.40 -11.46
N ILE A 73 -6.51 9.49 -10.72
CA ILE A 73 -6.62 9.47 -9.25
C ILE A 73 -7.82 8.61 -8.83
N ASP A 74 -8.99 8.79 -9.45
CA ASP A 74 -10.18 7.97 -9.16
C ASP A 74 -9.93 6.49 -9.44
N MET A 75 -9.23 6.14 -10.54
CA MET A 75 -8.88 4.76 -10.82
C MET A 75 -7.94 4.18 -9.76
N LEU A 76 -6.96 4.96 -9.30
CA LEU A 76 -6.05 4.55 -8.22
C LEU A 76 -6.81 4.36 -6.89
N LEU A 77 -7.77 5.24 -6.59
CA LEU A 77 -8.63 5.11 -5.42
C LEU A 77 -9.53 3.87 -5.52
N PHE A 78 -10.08 3.58 -6.69
CA PHE A 78 -10.86 2.36 -6.92
C PHE A 78 -10.02 1.11 -6.65
N LYS A 79 -8.80 1.04 -7.21
CA LYS A 79 -7.86 -0.07 -6.94
C LYS A 79 -7.52 -0.17 -5.46
N GLY A 80 -7.33 0.97 -4.77
CA GLY A 80 -7.07 1.01 -3.33
C GLY A 80 -8.25 0.51 -2.50
N LEU A 81 -9.48 0.86 -2.88
CA LEU A 81 -10.71 0.38 -2.25
C LEU A 81 -10.90 -1.13 -2.44
N GLU A 82 -10.68 -1.62 -3.66
CA GLU A 82 -10.74 -3.05 -3.98
C GLU A 82 -9.69 -3.83 -3.16
N GLU A 83 -8.47 -3.33 -3.12
CA GLU A 83 -7.38 -3.92 -2.32
C GLU A 83 -7.73 -3.95 -0.82
N LEU A 84 -8.25 -2.85 -0.28
CA LEU A 84 -8.69 -2.76 1.10
C LEU A 84 -9.82 -3.77 1.38
N ASN A 85 -10.78 -3.87 0.47
CA ASN A 85 -11.89 -4.82 0.58
C ASN A 85 -11.40 -6.27 0.59
N ASN A 86 -10.45 -6.61 -0.28
CA ASN A 86 -9.85 -7.95 -0.32
C ASN A 86 -9.12 -8.31 0.98
N ILE A 87 -8.54 -7.32 1.66
CA ILE A 87 -7.90 -7.50 2.96
C ILE A 87 -8.97 -7.64 4.07
N THR A 88 -10.00 -6.80 4.09
CA THR A 88 -11.03 -6.84 5.13
C THR A 88 -11.93 -8.08 5.03
N GLU A 89 -12.21 -8.54 3.81
CA GLU A 89 -13.01 -9.75 3.53
C GLU A 89 -12.17 -11.04 3.54
N HIS A 90 -10.91 -10.97 3.99
CA HIS A 90 -10.03 -12.14 4.12
C HIS A 90 -9.77 -12.88 2.79
N ALA A 91 -9.94 -12.21 1.65
CA ALA A 91 -9.61 -12.76 0.33
C ALA A 91 -8.08 -12.87 0.12
N LYS A 92 -7.28 -12.18 0.94
CA LYS A 92 -5.81 -12.32 0.99
C LYS A 92 -5.35 -13.07 2.24
N GLN A 93 -4.16 -13.65 2.16
CA GLN A 93 -3.49 -14.32 3.29
C GLN A 93 -2.43 -13.42 3.96
N ARG A 94 -2.10 -13.71 5.23
CA ARG A 94 -1.13 -12.96 6.07
C ARG A 94 0.18 -12.64 5.35
N HIS A 95 0.78 -13.62 4.66
CA HIS A 95 2.07 -13.43 4.01
C HIS A 95 2.03 -12.39 2.86
N HIS A 96 0.88 -12.21 2.20
CA HIS A 96 0.71 -11.15 1.19
C HIS A 96 0.82 -9.76 1.83
N ILE A 97 0.23 -9.57 3.01
CA ILE A 97 0.24 -8.29 3.71
C ILE A 97 1.65 -7.97 4.19
N ILE A 98 2.31 -8.96 4.79
CA ILE A 98 3.67 -8.82 5.29
C ILE A 98 4.63 -8.47 4.15
N GLY A 99 4.61 -9.26 3.07
CA GLY A 99 5.51 -9.05 1.93
C GLY A 99 5.27 -7.72 1.20
N GLN A 100 4.02 -7.27 1.09
CA GLN A 100 3.68 -6.09 0.30
C GLN A 100 3.75 -4.77 1.08
N TYR A 101 3.35 -4.77 2.36
CA TYR A 101 3.13 -3.54 3.14
C TYR A 101 4.01 -3.39 4.38
N VAL A 102 4.66 -4.47 4.82
CA VAL A 102 5.50 -4.47 6.04
C VAL A 102 6.99 -4.50 5.69
N LEU A 103 7.44 -5.54 4.98
CA LEU A 103 8.86 -5.72 4.66
C LEU A 103 9.34 -4.79 3.55
N GLY A 104 8.42 -4.25 2.74
CA GLY A 104 8.79 -3.51 1.53
C GLY A 104 9.53 -4.40 0.53
N ARG A 105 9.55 -3.98 -0.74
CA ARG A 105 10.31 -4.72 -1.79
C ARG A 105 11.83 -4.62 -1.61
N GLN A 106 12.32 -3.79 -0.69
CA GLN A 106 13.74 -3.54 -0.49
C GLN A 106 14.34 -4.39 0.63
N ASP A 107 13.67 -4.58 1.78
CA ASP A 107 14.25 -5.36 2.89
C ASP A 107 14.23 -6.87 2.62
N LEU A 108 13.36 -7.37 1.73
CA LEU A 108 13.38 -8.77 1.30
C LEU A 108 14.65 -9.17 0.52
N VAL A 109 15.42 -8.20 0.03
CA VAL A 109 16.65 -8.42 -0.78
C VAL A 109 17.91 -8.13 0.03
N GLN A 110 17.81 -7.56 1.24
CA GLN A 110 18.96 -6.95 1.92
C GLN A 110 19.76 -7.89 2.85
N ASP A 111 19.43 -9.18 2.91
CA ASP A 111 20.06 -10.12 3.85
C ASP A 111 21.21 -10.97 3.26
N LEU A 112 21.77 -10.63 2.09
CA LEU A 112 22.81 -11.47 1.47
C LEU A 112 24.24 -10.92 1.36
N ASP A 113 24.55 -9.65 1.66
CA ASP A 113 25.97 -9.28 1.63
C ASP A 113 26.38 -8.07 2.49
N THR A 114 26.85 -8.37 3.70
CA THR A 114 27.54 -7.42 4.58
C THR A 114 28.94 -7.04 4.07
N LYS A 115 29.41 -7.60 2.94
CA LYS A 115 30.72 -7.26 2.34
C LYS A 115 30.67 -6.05 1.40
N ASP A 116 29.50 -5.53 1.13
CA ASP A 116 29.25 -4.75 -0.09
C ASP A 116 28.98 -3.26 0.15
N GLU A 117 29.16 -2.80 1.39
CA GLU A 117 28.87 -1.42 1.84
C GLU A 117 29.71 -0.34 1.13
N LYS A 118 30.78 -0.73 0.41
CA LYS A 118 31.71 0.17 -0.29
C LYS A 118 31.57 0.15 -1.82
N SER A 119 30.74 -0.72 -2.40
CA SER A 119 30.57 -0.81 -3.85
C SER A 119 29.49 0.18 -4.33
N SER A 120 29.73 0.83 -5.47
CA SER A 120 28.73 1.75 -6.04
C SER A 120 27.50 0.97 -6.49
N GLY A 121 26.31 1.59 -6.44
CA GLY A 121 25.07 0.93 -6.87
C GLY A 121 25.10 0.47 -8.34
N PHE A 122 25.92 1.12 -9.18
CA PHE A 122 26.22 0.64 -10.52
C PHE A 122 27.06 -0.64 -10.51
N LEU A 123 28.15 -0.67 -9.74
CA LEU A 123 29.08 -1.80 -9.72
C LEU A 123 28.41 -3.09 -9.20
N ARG A 124 27.56 -2.98 -8.17
CA ARG A 124 26.76 -4.11 -7.68
C ARG A 124 25.84 -4.64 -8.77
N LYS A 125 25.04 -3.76 -9.40
CA LYS A 125 24.14 -4.13 -10.50
C LYS A 125 24.89 -4.72 -11.69
N PHE A 126 26.06 -4.18 -12.02
CA PHE A 126 26.92 -4.66 -13.09
C PHE A 126 27.38 -6.10 -12.87
N TYR A 127 27.69 -6.49 -11.62
CA TYR A 127 28.03 -7.86 -11.28
C TYR A 127 26.81 -8.81 -11.22
N GLU A 128 25.63 -8.28 -10.90
CA GLU A 128 24.38 -9.07 -10.84
C GLU A 128 23.79 -9.36 -12.23
N SER A 129 23.68 -8.35 -13.09
CA SER A 129 23.00 -8.50 -14.39
C SER A 129 23.28 -7.36 -15.38
N ASN A 130 22.94 -7.59 -16.65
CA ASN A 130 23.10 -6.62 -17.75
C ASN A 130 21.88 -5.71 -17.95
N TYR A 131 20.93 -5.70 -17.01
CA TYR A 131 19.75 -4.81 -17.03
C TYR A 131 19.99 -3.68 -16.02
N PHE A 132 20.59 -2.58 -16.47
CA PHE A 132 20.83 -1.37 -15.65
C PHE A 132 19.68 -0.37 -15.76
#